data_AF-A0A9P9BWC2-F1
#
_entry.id   AF-A0A9P9BWC2-F1
#
_cell.length_a   1.000
_cell.length_b   1.000
_cell.length_c   1.000
_cell.angle_alpha   90.00
_cell.angle_beta   90.00
_cell.angle_gamma   90.00
#
_symmetry.space_group_name_H-M   'P 1'
#
loop_
_entity.id
_entity.type
_entity.pdbx_description
1 polymer ?
#
loop_
_entity_poly.entity_id
_entity_poly.type
_entity_poly.pdbx_seq_one_letter_code
_entity_poly.pdbx_strand_id
1 'polypeptide(L)'
;MSHQRYPSIDPVKEPHAVSLKVLRLSRPSLVSQHSLLAPTSPIPAPLDRPSSTSSSSKPATIPASLAYQTTSDTNPDPFLLTPILNLPPSFGSAYVGETFSCTLCANHDALGDPPASGGGPGDNYSQQQQQHYQKKKSIRDVRIEAEMKTPGSGAVQQLSLTPTDMPPPSTTGAAHTSETAGGGGGSSGTQGVDLEPGQTLQKIVNFDLKDEGNHVLAVTVSYYEATETSGRTRTFRKLYQFICKGALIVRTKVGPLPAPSAMATDAQRASQDGSDGGVHSEKKRRKWVMEAQLENCSEDAMQLSRVLLELDPGVHYRDCNWEATGSPRPVLQPGEIQQCCFIVGEDEVGSAVEGKDGRIVFGVLGIGWRSEMGNKGYLTTGKLGTRVVR
;
A
#
# COMPACT_ATOMS: atom_id res chain seq x y z
N MET A 1 -34.78 -9.62 56.25
CA MET A 1 -34.19 -8.78 55.19
C MET A 1 -33.92 -9.67 53.98
N SER A 2 -34.86 -9.69 53.04
CA SER A 2 -34.85 -10.55 51.86
C SER A 2 -33.98 -9.94 50.77
N HIS A 3 -32.85 -10.59 50.46
CA HIS A 3 -32.03 -10.23 49.31
C HIS A 3 -32.73 -10.67 48.02
N GLN A 4 -33.35 -9.71 47.34
CA GLN A 4 -33.92 -9.90 46.02
C GLN A 4 -32.76 -9.93 45.02
N ARG A 5 -32.38 -11.13 44.55
CA ARG A 5 -31.52 -11.28 43.37
C ARG A 5 -32.33 -10.89 42.14
N TYR A 6 -31.99 -9.76 41.53
CA TYR A 6 -32.39 -9.49 40.16
C TYR A 6 -31.67 -10.48 39.24
N PRO A 7 -32.38 -11.31 38.44
CA PRO A 7 -31.74 -12.02 37.36
C PRO A 7 -31.36 -10.99 36.29
N SER A 8 -30.08 -10.95 35.93
CA SER A 8 -29.61 -10.27 34.72
C SER A 8 -30.20 -10.99 33.51
N ILE A 9 -31.40 -10.59 33.11
CA ILE A 9 -31.95 -10.92 31.80
C ILE A 9 -31.03 -10.21 30.83
N ASP A 10 -30.11 -10.95 30.22
CA ASP A 10 -29.32 -10.48 29.08
C ASP A 10 -30.34 -10.30 27.94
N PRO A 11 -30.76 -9.06 27.61
CA PRO A 11 -31.74 -8.89 26.55
C PRO A 11 -31.03 -9.31 25.27
N VAL A 12 -31.63 -10.28 24.56
CA VAL A 12 -31.27 -10.67 23.18
C VAL A 12 -30.81 -9.41 22.46
N LYS A 13 -29.50 -9.30 22.16
CA LYS A 13 -28.89 -8.07 21.65
C LYS A 13 -29.70 -7.59 20.45
N GLU A 14 -30.48 -6.54 20.65
CA GLU A 14 -31.24 -5.90 19.58
C GLU A 14 -30.29 -5.63 18.41
N PRO A 15 -30.68 -5.86 17.15
CA PRO A 15 -29.81 -5.58 16.03
C PRO A 15 -29.40 -4.10 16.00
N HIS A 16 -28.20 -3.82 15.50
CA HIS A 16 -27.73 -2.45 15.33
C HIS A 16 -28.43 -1.80 14.13
N ALA A 17 -28.88 -0.55 14.29
CA ALA A 17 -29.43 0.25 13.20
C ALA A 17 -28.35 0.75 12.22
N VAL A 18 -27.09 0.76 12.68
CA VAL A 18 -25.92 1.10 11.88
C VAL A 18 -25.14 -0.17 11.56
N SER A 19 -24.82 -0.39 10.29
CA SER A 19 -23.89 -1.45 9.87
C SER A 19 -22.52 -0.89 9.53
N LEU A 20 -21.49 -1.71 9.72
CA LEU A 20 -20.12 -1.41 9.31
C LEU A 20 -19.73 -2.26 8.10
N LYS A 21 -19.36 -1.60 7.01
CA LYS A 21 -18.70 -2.20 5.84
C LYS A 21 -17.26 -1.71 5.78
N VAL A 22 -16.35 -2.64 5.54
CA VAL A 22 -14.91 -2.37 5.41
C VAL A 22 -14.45 -2.90 4.07
N LEU A 23 -13.84 -2.03 3.28
CA LEU A 23 -13.31 -2.37 1.98
C LEU A 23 -11.83 -1.94 1.93
N ARG A 24 -10.91 -2.90 1.72
CA ARG A 24 -9.54 -2.54 1.37
C ARG A 24 -9.59 -1.75 0.07
N LEU A 25 -8.95 -0.58 0.03
CA LEU A 25 -8.84 0.22 -1.18
C LEU A 25 -7.87 -0.50 -2.11
N SER A 26 -8.40 -1.40 -2.93
CA SER A 26 -7.69 -2.06 -4.00
C SER A 26 -7.30 -1.03 -5.05
N ARG A 27 -6.05 -1.08 -5.51
CA ARG A 27 -5.60 -0.31 -6.67
C ARG A 27 -5.86 -1.20 -7.89
N PRO A 28 -6.79 -0.85 -8.79
CA PRO A 28 -7.10 -1.69 -9.95
C PRO A 28 -5.86 -1.89 -10.83
N SER A 29 -5.72 -3.06 -11.44
CA SER A 29 -4.64 -3.36 -12.41
C SER A 29 -5.20 -3.64 -13.80
N LEU A 30 -4.40 -3.43 -14.83
CA LEU A 30 -4.79 -3.75 -16.20
C LEU A 30 -4.70 -5.26 -16.42
N VAL A 31 -5.70 -5.86 -17.09
CA VAL A 31 -5.64 -7.29 -17.44
C VAL A 31 -4.76 -7.46 -18.67
N SER A 32 -3.74 -8.31 -18.58
CA SER A 32 -2.96 -8.74 -19.74
C SER A 32 -3.79 -9.66 -20.63
N GLN A 33 -3.86 -9.36 -21.93
CA GLN A 33 -4.39 -10.26 -22.94
C GLN A 33 -3.22 -10.87 -23.72
N HIS A 34 -3.15 -12.20 -23.74
CA HIS A 34 -2.23 -12.89 -24.63
C HIS A 34 -2.75 -12.70 -26.05
N SER A 35 -2.04 -11.90 -26.85
CA SER A 35 -2.30 -11.84 -28.28
C SER A 35 -2.08 -13.23 -28.84
N LEU A 36 -3.14 -13.89 -29.30
CA LEU A 36 -2.98 -15.08 -30.10
C LEU A 36 -2.26 -14.63 -31.38
N LEU A 37 -1.08 -15.20 -31.60
CA LEU A 37 -0.36 -15.07 -32.87
C LEU A 37 -1.38 -15.26 -34.00
N ALA A 38 -1.61 -14.21 -34.78
CA ALA A 38 -2.30 -14.38 -36.06
C ALA A 38 -1.53 -15.48 -36.80
N PRO A 39 -2.20 -16.46 -37.45
CA PRO A 39 -1.52 -17.48 -38.23
C PRO A 39 -0.85 -16.82 -39.45
N THR A 40 0.32 -16.23 -39.25
CA THR A 40 1.17 -15.67 -40.29
C THR A 40 2.16 -16.74 -40.71
N SER A 41 1.70 -17.66 -41.54
CA SER A 41 2.45 -18.06 -42.75
C SER A 41 1.63 -19.06 -43.57
N PRO A 42 1.29 -18.77 -44.85
CA PRO A 42 0.97 -19.84 -45.77
C PRO A 42 2.24 -20.65 -46.00
N ILE A 43 2.17 -21.96 -45.71
CA ILE A 43 3.16 -22.95 -46.15
C ILE A 43 3.45 -22.71 -47.65
N PRO A 44 4.71 -22.57 -48.09
CA PRO A 44 4.99 -22.47 -49.52
C PRO A 44 4.61 -23.80 -50.16
N ALA A 45 3.54 -23.82 -50.95
CA ALA A 45 3.26 -24.95 -51.83
C ALA A 45 4.41 -25.08 -52.84
N PRO A 46 4.86 -26.31 -53.15
CA PRO A 46 5.95 -26.50 -54.11
C PRO A 46 5.51 -26.04 -55.52
N LEU A 47 6.49 -25.48 -56.25
CA LEU A 47 6.43 -25.05 -57.65
C LEU A 47 5.59 -25.99 -58.52
N ASP A 48 4.59 -25.45 -59.25
CA ASP A 48 4.57 -25.52 -60.72
C ASP A 48 3.34 -24.85 -61.36
N ARG A 49 3.64 -24.12 -62.46
CA ARG A 49 2.82 -23.67 -63.61
C ARG A 49 2.10 -22.29 -63.62
N PRO A 50 2.20 -21.55 -64.75
CA PRO A 50 1.57 -20.25 -64.95
C PRO A 50 0.28 -20.35 -65.79
N SER A 51 -0.77 -19.61 -65.40
CA SER A 51 -1.66 -18.88 -66.34
C SER A 51 -2.79 -18.10 -65.63
N SER A 52 -2.76 -16.80 -65.87
CA SER A 52 -3.84 -15.82 -66.04
C SER A 52 -5.29 -16.10 -65.54
N THR A 53 -5.77 -15.11 -64.77
CA THR A 53 -7.13 -14.52 -64.74
C THR A 53 -8.34 -15.42 -64.45
N SER A 54 -8.85 -15.36 -63.22
CA SER A 54 -10.16 -14.76 -62.87
C SER A 54 -10.63 -15.22 -61.47
N SER A 55 -11.23 -14.27 -60.73
CA SER A 55 -12.12 -14.44 -59.58
C SER A 55 -11.93 -15.65 -58.65
N SER A 56 -11.36 -15.44 -57.47
CA SER A 56 -11.79 -16.20 -56.30
C SER A 56 -11.80 -15.32 -55.06
N SER A 57 -12.94 -15.34 -54.38
CA SER A 57 -13.17 -14.83 -53.04
C SER A 57 -12.00 -15.17 -52.13
N LYS A 58 -11.36 -14.15 -51.54
CA LYS A 58 -10.52 -14.36 -50.35
C LYS A 58 -11.38 -15.15 -49.35
N PRO A 59 -10.96 -16.35 -48.89
CA PRO A 59 -11.64 -16.95 -47.76
C PRO A 59 -11.49 -15.97 -46.60
N ALA A 60 -12.62 -15.43 -46.13
CA ALA A 60 -12.66 -14.64 -44.93
C ALA A 60 -12.08 -15.53 -43.82
N THR A 61 -10.86 -15.21 -43.40
CA THR A 61 -10.22 -15.87 -42.27
C THR A 61 -11.13 -15.56 -41.09
N ILE A 62 -11.86 -16.58 -40.62
CA ILE A 62 -12.70 -16.44 -39.43
C ILE A 62 -11.74 -15.99 -38.33
N PRO A 63 -11.89 -14.79 -37.75
CA PRO A 63 -10.98 -14.32 -36.72
C PRO A 63 -11.11 -15.27 -35.52
N ALA A 64 -10.06 -16.07 -35.30
CA ALA A 64 -9.96 -16.91 -34.14
C ALA A 64 -9.78 -15.98 -32.92
N SER A 65 -10.87 -15.78 -32.20
CA SER A 65 -11.08 -14.94 -31.01
C SER A 65 -11.62 -13.53 -31.28
N LEU A 66 -12.96 -13.41 -31.13
CA LEU A 66 -13.69 -12.17 -30.83
C LEU A 66 -13.39 -11.69 -29.39
N ALA A 67 -12.13 -11.74 -28.95
CA ALA A 67 -11.80 -11.37 -27.58
C ALA A 67 -11.86 -9.85 -27.36
N TYR A 68 -11.76 -9.01 -28.40
CA TYR A 68 -12.06 -7.57 -28.36
C TYR A 68 -12.04 -6.99 -29.79
N GLN A 69 -13.14 -6.42 -30.27
CA GLN A 69 -13.14 -5.47 -31.40
C GLN A 69 -13.64 -4.13 -30.84
N THR A 70 -12.76 -3.13 -30.73
CA THR A 70 -13.19 -1.78 -30.35
C THR A 70 -13.39 -0.96 -31.60
N THR A 71 -14.55 -0.33 -31.74
CA THR A 71 -14.84 0.65 -32.80
C THR A 71 -14.21 2.02 -32.53
N SER A 72 -13.50 2.19 -31.42
CA SER A 72 -12.86 3.43 -31.01
C SER A 72 -11.37 3.45 -31.38
N ASP A 73 -10.92 4.58 -31.92
CA ASP A 73 -9.54 4.96 -32.29
C ASP A 73 -8.51 4.88 -31.13
N THR A 74 -8.91 4.39 -29.96
CA THR A 74 -8.11 4.44 -28.73
C THR A 74 -7.10 3.30 -28.60
N ASN A 75 -7.11 2.29 -29.49
CA ASN A 75 -6.13 1.21 -29.48
C ASN A 75 -5.86 0.65 -30.89
N PRO A 76 -4.99 1.30 -31.69
CA PRO A 76 -4.84 1.00 -33.11
C PRO A 76 -4.01 -0.26 -33.43
N ASP A 77 -3.45 -0.96 -32.44
CA ASP A 77 -2.69 -2.20 -32.61
C ASP A 77 -2.99 -3.20 -31.47
N PRO A 78 -2.75 -4.51 -31.63
CA PRO A 78 -2.95 -5.50 -30.56
C PRO A 78 -2.00 -5.23 -29.38
N PHE A 79 -2.42 -4.36 -28.47
CA PHE A 79 -1.72 -4.03 -27.24
C PHE A 79 -1.95 -5.14 -26.21
N LEU A 80 -0.89 -5.56 -25.53
CA LEU A 80 -0.94 -6.68 -24.57
C LEU A 80 -1.79 -6.40 -23.32
N LEU A 81 -2.20 -5.14 -23.09
CA LEU A 81 -3.06 -4.76 -21.98
C LEU A 81 -4.46 -4.42 -22.49
N THR A 82 -5.47 -5.02 -21.88
CA THR A 82 -6.86 -4.64 -22.12
C THR A 82 -7.17 -3.31 -21.42
N PRO A 83 -8.16 -2.54 -21.90
CA PRO A 83 -8.68 -1.39 -21.15
C PRO A 83 -9.52 -1.80 -19.93
N ILE A 84 -9.65 -3.10 -19.66
CA ILE A 84 -10.42 -3.63 -18.53
C ILE A 84 -9.52 -3.63 -17.30
N LEU A 85 -10.02 -2.99 -16.25
CA LEU A 85 -9.39 -3.01 -14.93
C LEU A 85 -9.87 -4.22 -14.15
N ASN A 86 -8.93 -5.04 -13.67
CA ASN A 86 -9.21 -6.06 -12.69
C ASN A 86 -9.14 -5.45 -11.29
N LEU A 87 -10.15 -5.75 -10.48
CA LEU A 87 -10.08 -5.48 -9.05
C LEU A 87 -9.41 -6.68 -8.39
N PRO A 88 -8.27 -6.51 -7.71
CA PRO A 88 -7.66 -7.63 -6.99
C PRO A 88 -8.64 -8.17 -5.93
N PRO A 89 -8.54 -9.46 -5.56
CA PRO A 89 -9.40 -10.08 -4.56
C PRO A 89 -9.48 -9.23 -3.28
N SER A 90 -10.68 -9.09 -2.71
CA SER A 90 -10.90 -8.31 -1.49
C SER A 90 -9.93 -8.78 -0.39
N PHE A 91 -9.18 -7.83 0.17
CA PHE A 91 -8.06 -7.99 1.11
C PHE A 91 -6.70 -8.44 0.58
N GLY A 92 -6.55 -9.08 -0.59
CA GLY A 92 -5.28 -9.34 -1.32
C GLY A 92 -4.05 -9.80 -0.49
N SER A 93 -2.88 -9.90 -1.14
CA SER A 93 -1.59 -9.95 -0.42
C SER A 93 -1.26 -8.55 0.10
N ALA A 94 -0.76 -8.42 1.32
CA ALA A 94 -0.27 -7.17 1.88
C ALA A 94 1.23 -7.31 2.12
N TYR A 95 2.03 -6.34 1.71
CA TYR A 95 3.48 -6.45 1.80
C TYR A 95 4.10 -5.42 2.74
N VAL A 96 5.17 -5.82 3.42
CA VAL A 96 5.98 -4.92 4.24
C VAL A 96 6.57 -3.83 3.36
N GLY A 97 6.49 -2.60 3.85
CA GLY A 97 6.91 -1.38 3.17
C GLY A 97 5.81 -0.72 2.34
N GLU A 98 4.65 -1.35 2.19
CA GLU A 98 3.48 -0.72 1.57
C GLU A 98 2.57 -0.04 2.59
N THR A 99 1.75 0.90 2.12
CA THR A 99 0.67 1.47 2.91
C THR A 99 -0.60 0.63 2.73
N PHE A 100 -1.08 0.03 3.82
CA PHE A 100 -2.40 -0.54 3.91
C PHE A 100 -3.46 0.56 3.95
N SER A 101 -4.37 0.56 2.98
CA SER A 101 -5.48 1.53 2.92
C SER A 101 -6.83 0.83 2.88
N CYS A 102 -7.79 1.30 3.67
CA CYS A 102 -9.16 0.81 3.63
C CYS A 102 -10.18 1.93 3.89
N THR A 103 -11.35 1.77 3.30
CA THR A 103 -12.51 2.60 3.57
C THR A 103 -13.38 1.91 4.62
N LEU A 104 -13.78 2.69 5.63
CA LEU A 104 -14.71 2.32 6.69
C LEU A 104 -16.02 3.08 6.45
N CYS A 105 -17.11 2.35 6.25
CA CYS A 105 -18.44 2.90 6.02
C CYS A 105 -19.38 2.48 7.16
N ALA A 106 -19.87 3.45 7.92
CA ALA A 106 -20.96 3.25 8.88
C ALA A 106 -22.28 3.67 8.21
N ASN A 107 -23.12 2.70 7.88
CA ASN A 107 -24.34 2.89 7.10
C ASN A 107 -25.56 2.84 8.01
N HIS A 108 -26.47 3.81 7.88
CA HIS A 108 -27.77 3.73 8.54
C HIS A 108 -28.75 2.96 7.64
N ASP A 109 -28.95 1.67 7.91
CA ASP A 109 -29.70 0.75 7.04
C ASP A 109 -31.24 0.82 7.23
N ALA A 110 -31.78 1.92 7.75
CA ALA A 110 -33.23 2.10 7.86
C ALA A 110 -33.85 2.39 6.49
N LEU A 111 -34.95 1.69 6.18
CA LEU A 111 -35.80 2.06 5.05
C LEU A 111 -36.48 3.38 5.44
N GLY A 112 -36.18 4.45 4.70
CA GLY A 112 -36.91 5.71 4.86
C GLY A 112 -38.40 5.48 4.65
N ASP A 113 -39.24 6.15 5.43
CA ASP A 113 -40.69 6.11 5.23
C ASP A 113 -41.00 6.48 3.76
N PRO A 114 -41.90 5.76 3.07
CA PRO A 114 -42.36 6.22 1.77
C PRO A 114 -42.89 7.65 1.93
N PRO A 115 -42.60 8.57 0.99
CA PRO A 115 -43.15 9.92 1.06
C PRO A 115 -44.65 9.79 1.20
N ALA A 116 -45.23 10.50 2.19
CA ALA A 116 -46.65 10.49 2.44
C ALA A 116 -47.40 10.79 1.13
N SER A 117 -47.88 9.74 0.47
CA SER A 117 -48.80 9.88 -0.64
C SER A 117 -50.02 10.57 -0.06
N GLY A 118 -50.30 11.77 -0.57
CA GLY A 118 -51.34 12.66 -0.07
C GLY A 118 -52.62 11.88 0.24
N GLY A 119 -53.10 12.03 1.48
CA GLY A 119 -54.27 11.35 1.97
C GLY A 119 -55.49 11.62 1.09
N GLY A 120 -55.90 10.60 0.34
CA GLY A 120 -57.26 10.49 -0.15
C GLY A 120 -58.15 9.94 0.98
N PRO A 121 -59.30 10.57 1.30
CA PRO A 121 -60.18 10.08 2.34
C PRO A 121 -61.03 8.94 1.78
N GLY A 122 -60.74 7.71 2.16
CA GLY A 122 -61.59 6.56 1.88
C GLY A 122 -60.79 5.27 1.74
N ASP A 123 -60.70 4.51 2.83
CA ASP A 123 -61.23 3.14 2.90
C ASP A 123 -60.66 2.42 4.13
N ASN A 124 -61.55 2.22 5.10
CA ASN A 124 -61.32 1.34 6.24
C ASN A 124 -61.38 -0.11 5.76
N TYR A 125 -60.23 -0.78 5.70
CA TYR A 125 -60.17 -2.24 5.76
C TYR A 125 -59.17 -2.69 6.82
N SER A 126 -59.74 -3.27 7.88
CA SER A 126 -59.07 -4.03 8.90
C SER A 126 -58.47 -5.32 8.35
N GLN A 127 -57.14 -5.38 8.23
CA GLN A 127 -56.40 -6.64 8.20
C GLN A 127 -55.31 -6.62 9.28
N GLN A 128 -55.56 -7.41 10.33
CA GLN A 128 -54.60 -8.21 11.10
C GLN A 128 -53.14 -7.70 11.18
N GLN A 129 -52.96 -6.65 12.00
CA GLN A 129 -52.11 -6.65 13.19
C GLN A 129 -50.99 -7.70 13.32
N GLN A 130 -49.96 -7.60 12.46
CA GLN A 130 -48.57 -7.93 12.82
C GLN A 130 -47.58 -7.08 12.02
N GLN A 131 -47.91 -5.81 11.80
CA GLN A 131 -46.93 -4.84 11.31
C GLN A 131 -46.20 -4.28 12.53
N HIS A 132 -44.94 -4.70 12.69
CA HIS A 132 -43.97 -4.05 13.56
C HIS A 132 -44.05 -2.54 13.33
N TYR A 133 -44.63 -1.80 14.28
CA TYR A 133 -44.37 -0.37 14.42
C TYR A 133 -42.86 -0.23 14.65
N GLN A 134 -42.08 -0.05 13.60
CA GLN A 134 -40.73 0.44 13.75
C GLN A 134 -40.89 1.87 14.24
N LYS A 135 -40.81 2.06 15.57
CA LYS A 135 -40.72 3.40 16.17
C LYS A 135 -39.68 4.18 15.39
N LYS A 136 -40.01 5.42 14.99
CA LYS A 136 -39.08 6.29 14.27
C LYS A 136 -37.82 6.48 15.12
N LYS A 137 -36.71 5.91 14.66
CA LYS A 137 -35.41 5.93 15.33
C LYS A 137 -34.53 6.97 14.64
N SER A 138 -34.04 7.95 15.38
CA SER A 138 -33.06 8.92 14.93
C SER A 138 -31.67 8.47 15.36
N ILE A 139 -30.73 8.43 14.42
CA ILE A 139 -29.34 8.03 14.66
C ILE A 139 -28.47 9.28 14.67
N ARG A 140 -27.82 9.52 15.81
CA ARG A 140 -27.04 10.73 16.08
C ARG A 140 -25.64 10.40 16.57
N ASP A 141 -24.74 11.36 16.48
CA ASP A 141 -23.38 11.28 17.02
C ASP A 141 -22.63 10.01 16.59
N VAL A 142 -22.74 9.64 15.31
CA VAL A 142 -22.08 8.46 14.76
C VAL A 142 -20.58 8.72 14.67
N ARG A 143 -19.80 7.83 15.28
CA ARG A 143 -18.34 7.90 15.32
C ARG A 143 -17.74 6.56 14.91
N ILE A 144 -16.67 6.65 14.13
CA ILE A 144 -15.83 5.53 13.75
C ILE A 144 -14.45 5.77 14.35
N GLU A 145 -13.97 4.78 15.09
CA GLU A 145 -12.61 4.68 15.63
C GLU A 145 -11.96 3.42 15.07
N ALA A 146 -10.67 3.52 14.74
CA ALA A 146 -9.91 2.39 14.23
C ALA A 146 -8.58 2.25 14.94
N GLU A 147 -8.20 1.01 15.16
CA GLU A 147 -6.98 0.62 15.84
C GLU A 147 -6.29 -0.48 15.05
N MET A 148 -4.96 -0.42 14.96
CA MET A 148 -4.15 -1.48 14.37
C MET A 148 -3.38 -2.21 15.45
N LYS A 149 -3.45 -3.54 15.43
CA LYS A 149 -2.56 -4.42 16.18
C LYS A 149 -1.56 -5.04 15.23
N THR A 150 -0.28 -4.74 15.43
CA THR A 150 0.81 -5.28 14.62
C THR A 150 1.38 -6.57 15.24
N PRO A 151 1.98 -7.46 14.43
CA PRO A 151 2.75 -8.60 14.90
C PRO A 151 3.86 -8.15 15.85
N GLY A 152 4.10 -8.90 16.92
CA GLY A 152 5.20 -8.64 17.86
C GLY A 152 5.00 -7.44 18.80
N SER A 153 4.13 -6.47 18.46
CA SER A 153 3.74 -5.39 19.36
C SER A 153 2.63 -5.84 20.31
N GLY A 154 2.87 -5.74 21.61
CA GLY A 154 1.81 -5.87 22.62
C GLY A 154 0.88 -4.64 22.66
N ALA A 155 1.31 -3.52 22.07
CA ALA A 155 0.56 -2.27 22.06
C ALA A 155 -0.32 -2.15 20.81
N VAL A 156 -1.53 -1.66 21.03
CA VAL A 156 -2.49 -1.32 19.97
C VAL A 156 -2.27 0.14 19.57
N GLN A 157 -2.16 0.41 18.27
CA GLN A 157 -1.98 1.76 17.75
C GLN A 157 -3.33 2.33 17.30
N GLN A 158 -3.77 3.44 17.89
CA GLN A 158 -4.92 4.18 17.35
C GLN A 158 -4.57 4.84 16.02
N LEU A 159 -5.50 4.78 15.08
CA LEU A 159 -5.31 5.26 13.71
C LEU A 159 -6.01 6.60 13.51
N SER A 160 -5.29 7.55 12.90
CA SER A 160 -5.89 8.78 12.40
C SER A 160 -6.73 8.48 11.16
N LEU A 161 -8.01 8.86 11.19
CA LEU A 161 -8.93 8.63 10.09
C LEU A 161 -9.11 9.90 9.27
N THR A 162 -8.92 9.82 7.96
CA THR A 162 -9.15 10.95 7.06
C THR A 162 -10.62 10.98 6.64
N PRO A 163 -11.34 12.11 6.81
CA PRO A 163 -12.67 12.30 6.23
C PRO A 163 -12.61 12.13 4.71
N THR A 164 -13.63 11.50 4.13
CA THR A 164 -13.83 11.52 2.68
C THR A 164 -14.90 12.57 2.42
N ASP A 165 -14.55 13.86 2.40
CA ASP A 165 -15.52 14.91 2.08
C ASP A 165 -15.96 14.77 0.62
N MET A 166 -16.95 13.91 0.37
CA MET A 166 -17.86 14.04 -0.75
C MET A 166 -19.04 14.85 -0.21
N PRO A 167 -19.21 16.12 -0.60
CA PRO A 167 -20.50 16.75 -0.37
C PRO A 167 -21.56 15.85 -1.02
N PRO A 168 -22.72 15.63 -0.37
CA PRO A 168 -23.84 14.99 -1.04
C PRO A 168 -24.11 15.78 -2.34
N PRO A 169 -24.60 15.15 -3.43
CA PRO A 169 -25.05 15.89 -4.59
C PRO A 169 -26.21 16.79 -4.17
N SER A 170 -25.89 17.98 -3.68
CA SER A 170 -26.83 19.03 -3.35
C SER A 170 -27.24 19.65 -4.67
N THR A 171 -28.43 19.28 -5.11
CA THR A 171 -29.23 20.07 -6.00
C THR A 171 -29.22 21.52 -5.51
N THR A 172 -28.83 22.43 -6.42
CA THR A 172 -29.10 23.87 -6.41
C THR A 172 -28.50 24.74 -5.28
N GLY A 173 -27.34 25.33 -5.58
CA GLY A 173 -27.04 26.77 -5.49
C GLY A 173 -27.38 27.56 -4.22
N ALA A 174 -26.34 27.93 -3.46
CA ALA A 174 -26.09 29.30 -3.02
C ALA A 174 -24.70 29.37 -2.34
N ALA A 175 -23.87 30.30 -2.80
CA ALA A 175 -22.58 30.62 -2.21
C ALA A 175 -22.76 31.30 -0.85
N HIS A 176 -22.02 30.88 0.16
CA HIS A 176 -21.68 31.75 1.29
C HIS A 176 -20.27 31.44 1.79
N THR A 177 -19.41 32.44 1.59
CA THR A 177 -18.08 32.59 2.19
C THR A 177 -18.21 32.93 3.67
N SER A 178 -17.43 32.28 4.52
CA SER A 178 -16.94 32.92 5.76
C SER A 178 -15.63 32.28 6.21
N GLU A 179 -14.58 33.08 6.14
CA GLU A 179 -13.34 32.89 6.89
C GLU A 179 -13.58 33.36 8.33
N THR A 180 -13.11 32.61 9.33
CA THR A 180 -12.56 33.22 10.55
C THR A 180 -11.56 32.27 11.21
N ALA A 181 -10.37 32.79 11.45
CA ALA A 181 -9.29 32.16 12.20
C ALA A 181 -9.53 32.22 13.72
N GLY A 182 -8.97 31.27 14.47
CA GLY A 182 -8.87 31.34 15.93
C GLY A 182 -8.46 30.01 16.56
N GLY A 183 -7.22 29.95 17.07
CA GLY A 183 -6.60 28.75 17.62
C GLY A 183 -7.17 28.26 18.97
N GLY A 184 -6.88 27.00 19.25
CA GLY A 184 -7.13 26.37 20.55
C GLY A 184 -6.72 24.90 20.50
N GLY A 185 -5.55 24.58 21.07
CA GLY A 185 -5.10 23.21 21.24
C GLY A 185 -6.00 22.46 22.21
N GLY A 186 -6.62 21.39 21.73
CA GLY A 186 -7.42 20.45 22.50
C GLY A 186 -7.57 19.17 21.69
N SER A 187 -7.36 18.03 22.33
CA SER A 187 -7.43 16.70 21.72
C SER A 187 -8.63 16.58 20.77
N SER A 188 -8.38 16.25 19.51
CA SER A 188 -9.41 16.13 18.47
C SER A 188 -10.32 14.92 18.73
N GLY A 189 -11.22 15.03 19.71
CA GLY A 189 -12.42 14.23 19.75
C GLY A 189 -13.24 14.61 18.53
N THR A 190 -13.11 13.85 17.45
CA THR A 190 -13.93 14.04 16.25
C THR A 190 -15.39 14.11 16.67
N GLN A 191 -16.06 15.23 16.39
CA GLN A 191 -17.49 15.37 16.62
C GLN A 191 -18.21 14.29 15.80
N GLY A 192 -19.13 13.56 16.43
CA GLY A 192 -19.92 12.58 15.70
C GLY A 192 -20.88 13.25 14.73
N VAL A 193 -21.31 12.47 13.74
CA VAL A 193 -22.16 12.94 12.64
C VAL A 193 -23.55 12.32 12.77
N ASP A 194 -24.59 13.11 12.61
CA ASP A 194 -25.97 12.62 12.58
C ASP A 194 -26.26 12.01 11.19
N LEU A 195 -26.86 10.82 11.15
CA LEU A 195 -27.13 10.09 9.91
C LEU A 195 -28.63 9.89 9.71
N GLU A 196 -29.16 10.49 8.63
CA GLU A 196 -30.50 10.17 8.13
C GLU A 196 -30.59 8.73 7.60
N PRO A 197 -31.79 8.13 7.52
CA PRO A 197 -31.97 6.82 6.90
C PRO A 197 -31.33 6.74 5.50
N GLY A 198 -30.51 5.72 5.26
CA GLY A 198 -29.77 5.53 4.00
C GLY A 198 -28.45 6.31 3.89
N GLN A 199 -28.16 7.24 4.81
CA GLN A 199 -26.88 7.97 4.81
C GLN A 199 -25.74 7.09 5.35
N THR A 200 -24.52 7.46 4.98
CA THR A 200 -23.30 6.74 5.35
C THR A 200 -22.23 7.72 5.84
N LEU A 201 -21.63 7.43 6.99
CA LEU A 201 -20.39 8.07 7.40
C LEU A 201 -19.21 7.26 6.86
N GLN A 202 -18.42 7.87 5.98
CA GLN A 202 -17.26 7.24 5.38
C GLN A 202 -15.95 7.85 5.89
N LYS A 203 -15.00 7.00 6.27
CA LYS A 203 -13.63 7.40 6.62
C LYS A 203 -12.61 6.50 5.94
N ILE A 204 -11.41 7.02 5.69
CA ILE A 204 -10.29 6.25 5.15
C ILE A 204 -9.22 6.05 6.23
N VAL A 205 -8.70 4.84 6.30
CA VAL A 205 -7.53 4.46 7.10
C VAL A 205 -6.35 4.33 6.15
N ASN A 206 -5.20 4.88 6.55
CA ASN A 206 -3.91 4.60 5.93
C ASN A 206 -2.95 4.16 7.03
N PHE A 207 -2.24 3.05 6.80
CA PHE A 207 -1.33 2.46 7.78
C PHE A 207 -0.11 1.86 7.09
N ASP A 208 1.09 2.30 7.44
CA ASP A 208 2.32 1.77 6.85
C ASP A 208 2.72 0.45 7.51
N LEU A 209 2.86 -0.59 6.69
CA LEU A 209 3.18 -1.94 7.14
C LEU A 209 4.69 -2.07 7.33
N LYS A 210 5.14 -2.27 8.58
CA LYS A 210 6.56 -2.39 8.91
C LYS A 210 6.99 -3.80 9.29
N ASP A 211 6.03 -4.62 9.71
CA ASP A 211 6.29 -5.94 10.30
C ASP A 211 5.55 -7.03 9.52
N GLU A 212 6.20 -8.17 9.35
CA GLU A 212 5.61 -9.38 8.78
C GLU A 212 4.71 -10.10 9.79
N GLY A 213 3.66 -10.76 9.30
CA GLY A 213 2.79 -11.62 10.10
C GLY A 213 1.35 -11.11 10.23
N ASN A 214 0.67 -11.55 11.29
CA ASN A 214 -0.75 -11.28 11.54
C ASN A 214 -1.01 -9.87 12.06
N HIS A 215 -1.64 -9.04 11.22
CA HIS A 215 -2.18 -7.74 11.62
C HIS A 215 -3.68 -7.84 11.90
N VAL A 216 -4.17 -7.05 12.84
CA VAL A 216 -5.61 -6.97 13.14
C VAL A 216 -6.06 -5.51 13.15
N LEU A 217 -6.91 -5.16 12.19
CA LEU A 217 -7.63 -3.89 12.18
C LEU A 217 -8.88 -4.04 13.04
N ALA A 218 -8.93 -3.33 14.16
CA ALA A 218 -10.08 -3.27 15.04
C ALA A 218 -10.85 -1.97 14.82
N VAL A 219 -12.11 -2.08 14.41
CA VAL A 219 -12.97 -0.92 14.14
C VAL A 219 -14.10 -0.89 15.15
N THR A 220 -14.24 0.23 15.84
CA THR A 220 -15.30 0.49 16.80
C THR A 220 -16.22 1.55 16.22
N VAL A 221 -17.52 1.25 16.18
CA VAL A 221 -18.56 2.21 15.81
C VAL A 221 -19.40 2.50 17.03
N SER A 222 -19.52 3.77 17.39
CA SER A 222 -20.41 4.25 18.44
C SER A 222 -21.42 5.24 17.86
N TYR A 223 -22.64 5.21 18.37
CA TYR A 223 -23.71 6.11 17.95
C TYR A 223 -24.77 6.23 19.05
N TYR A 224 -25.54 7.31 19.01
CA TYR A 224 -26.69 7.53 19.87
C TYR A 224 -27.97 7.20 19.12
N GLU A 225 -28.76 6.26 19.63
CA GLU A 225 -30.06 5.90 19.09
C GLU A 225 -31.15 6.59 19.90
N ALA A 226 -31.90 7.50 19.28
CA ALA A 226 -33.00 8.23 19.90
C ALA A 226 -34.35 7.75 19.35
N THR A 227 -35.25 7.38 20.25
CA THR A 227 -36.68 7.18 19.99
C THR A 227 -37.46 8.34 20.62
N GLU A 228 -38.73 8.53 20.26
CA GLU A 228 -39.58 9.63 20.76
C GLU A 228 -39.62 9.76 22.30
N THR A 229 -39.38 8.66 23.02
CA THR A 229 -39.53 8.58 24.49
C THR A 229 -38.24 8.26 25.24
N SER A 230 -37.16 7.90 24.54
CA SER A 230 -35.89 7.52 25.17
C SER A 230 -34.75 7.51 24.16
N GLY A 231 -33.51 7.69 24.61
CA GLY A 231 -32.34 7.43 23.78
C GLY A 231 -31.25 6.69 24.53
N ARG A 232 -30.38 6.01 23.78
CA ARG A 232 -29.32 5.17 24.31
C ARG A 232 -28.10 5.18 23.38
N THR A 233 -26.91 5.29 23.98
CA THR A 233 -25.65 5.07 23.25
C THR A 233 -25.44 3.59 22.98
N ARG A 234 -25.12 3.26 21.74
CA ARG A 234 -24.82 1.91 21.29
C ARG A 234 -23.43 1.88 20.69
N THR A 235 -22.74 0.77 20.89
CA THR A 235 -21.38 0.58 20.40
C THR A 235 -21.20 -0.86 20.00
N PHE A 236 -20.48 -1.07 18.90
CA PHE A 236 -20.01 -2.40 18.51
C PHE A 236 -18.60 -2.31 17.95
N ARG A 237 -17.88 -3.43 18.04
CA ARG A 237 -16.51 -3.56 17.59
C ARG A 237 -16.37 -4.76 16.67
N LYS A 238 -15.74 -4.59 15.52
CA LYS A 238 -15.39 -5.66 14.58
C LYS A 238 -13.88 -5.74 14.41
N LEU A 239 -13.37 -6.96 14.25
CA LEU A 239 -11.95 -7.24 14.06
C LEU A 239 -11.75 -7.84 12.67
N TYR A 240 -10.79 -7.30 11.92
CA TYR A 240 -10.41 -7.76 10.59
C TYR A 240 -8.95 -8.18 10.63
N GLN A 241 -8.71 -9.48 10.52
CA GLN A 241 -7.36 -10.04 10.52
C GLN A 241 -6.86 -10.21 9.09
N PHE A 242 -5.61 -9.84 8.85
CA PHE A 242 -4.91 -10.05 7.58
C PHE A 242 -3.43 -10.37 7.82
N ILE A 243 -2.77 -10.96 6.82
CA ILE A 243 -1.36 -11.35 6.90
C ILE A 243 -0.55 -10.39 6.03
N CYS A 244 0.53 -9.86 6.60
CA CYS A 244 1.54 -9.10 5.88
C CYS A 244 2.75 -10.01 5.57
N LYS A 245 3.14 -10.08 4.30
CA LYS A 245 4.30 -10.83 3.80
C LYS A 245 5.48 -9.86 3.54
N GLY A 246 6.71 -10.35 3.49
CA GLY A 246 7.83 -9.55 2.98
C GLY A 246 7.71 -9.30 1.48
N ALA A 247 7.81 -8.04 1.03
CA ALA A 247 7.92 -7.72 -0.41
C ALA A 247 9.34 -7.90 -0.93
N LEU A 248 10.33 -7.57 -0.10
CA LEU A 248 11.73 -7.51 -0.49
C LEU A 248 12.61 -8.12 0.59
N ILE A 249 13.45 -9.07 0.21
CA ILE A 249 14.51 -9.58 1.08
C ILE A 249 15.79 -8.81 0.79
N VAL A 250 16.41 -8.28 1.85
CA VAL A 250 17.66 -7.51 1.77
C VAL A 250 18.78 -8.29 2.44
N ARG A 251 19.83 -8.63 1.68
CA ARG A 251 21.04 -9.26 2.21
C ARG A 251 22.23 -8.34 1.98
N THR A 252 22.90 -7.92 3.04
CA THR A 252 24.03 -6.99 2.94
C THR A 252 25.34 -7.66 3.33
N LYS A 253 26.41 -7.33 2.63
CA LYS A 253 27.78 -7.74 2.96
C LYS A 253 28.72 -6.54 2.88
N VAL A 254 29.65 -6.46 3.83
CA VAL A 254 30.67 -5.41 3.86
C VAL A 254 32.06 -6.05 3.84
N GLY A 255 32.95 -5.53 3.00
CA GLY A 255 34.37 -5.89 2.97
C GLY A 255 35.28 -4.65 2.98
N PRO A 256 36.51 -4.74 3.52
CA PRO A 256 37.49 -3.68 3.40
C PRO A 256 37.90 -3.49 1.93
N LEU A 257 38.04 -2.23 1.49
CA LEU A 257 38.57 -1.89 0.18
C LEU A 257 40.04 -1.46 0.33
N PRO A 258 41.01 -2.32 -0.05
CA PRO A 258 42.42 -1.99 0.08
C PRO A 258 42.79 -0.77 -0.78
N ALA A 259 43.72 0.03 -0.28
CA ALA A 259 44.25 1.17 -1.03
C ALA A 259 45.00 0.67 -2.29
N PRO A 260 45.01 1.44 -3.39
CA PRO A 260 45.70 1.04 -4.63
C PRO A 260 47.18 0.69 -4.43
N SER A 261 47.87 1.36 -3.49
CA SER A 261 49.27 1.08 -3.15
C SER A 261 49.51 -0.30 -2.51
N ALA A 262 48.47 -0.92 -1.94
CA ALA A 262 48.55 -2.27 -1.37
C ALA A 262 48.41 -3.38 -2.44
N MET A 263 47.87 -3.04 -3.62
CA MET A 263 47.72 -3.95 -4.77
C MET A 263 48.85 -3.84 -5.81
N ALA A 264 49.86 -3.00 -5.56
CA ALA A 264 51.07 -2.98 -6.38
C ALA A 264 51.77 -4.35 -6.28
N THR A 265 51.99 -4.99 -7.43
CA THR A 265 52.74 -6.24 -7.54
C THR A 265 54.17 -6.03 -7.05
N ASP A 266 54.84 -7.10 -6.60
CA ASP A 266 56.23 -7.02 -6.09
C ASP A 266 57.20 -6.32 -7.07
N ALA A 267 56.88 -6.31 -8.37
CA ALA A 267 57.63 -5.61 -9.41
C ALA A 267 57.59 -4.07 -9.32
N GLN A 268 56.53 -3.46 -8.78
CA GLN A 268 56.43 -2.00 -8.60
C GLN A 268 56.94 -1.51 -7.24
N ARG A 269 57.14 -2.41 -6.28
CA ARG A 269 57.77 -2.07 -4.98
C ARG A 269 59.28 -1.95 -5.09
N ALA A 270 59.90 -2.70 -6.00
CA ALA A 270 61.35 -2.71 -6.19
C ALA A 270 61.94 -1.45 -6.85
N SER A 271 61.12 -0.59 -7.47
CA SER A 271 61.58 0.65 -8.11
C SER A 271 61.51 1.89 -7.21
N GLN A 272 61.08 1.74 -5.95
CA GLN A 272 60.89 2.84 -5.00
C GLN A 272 61.73 2.65 -3.72
N ASP A 273 62.81 1.88 -3.77
CA ASP A 273 63.67 1.58 -2.62
C ASP A 273 64.96 2.42 -2.67
N GLY A 274 64.77 3.74 -2.66
CA GLY A 274 65.86 4.71 -2.84
C GLY A 274 65.54 6.11 -2.34
N SER A 275 64.88 6.27 -1.19
CA SER A 275 65.07 7.47 -0.37
C SER A 275 64.65 7.25 1.09
N ASP A 276 65.61 7.61 1.92
CA ASP A 276 65.77 7.59 3.36
C ASP A 276 64.60 8.16 4.20
N GLY A 277 64.33 7.50 5.34
CA GLY A 277 64.07 8.17 6.63
C GLY A 277 62.74 8.91 6.87
N GLY A 278 61.71 8.19 7.35
CA GLY A 278 60.58 8.83 8.05
C GLY A 278 59.45 7.88 8.43
N VAL A 279 59.48 7.30 9.65
CA VAL A 279 58.38 6.52 10.22
C VAL A 279 57.25 7.45 10.66
N HIS A 280 56.54 8.03 9.70
CA HIS A 280 55.18 8.46 9.88
C HIS A 280 54.31 7.46 9.13
N SER A 281 53.76 6.48 9.84
CA SER A 281 52.63 5.70 9.35
C SER A 281 51.46 6.67 9.21
N GLU A 282 51.42 7.36 8.07
CA GLU A 282 50.34 8.27 7.72
C GLU A 282 49.07 7.42 7.67
N LYS A 283 48.26 7.50 8.73
CA LYS A 283 47.03 6.71 8.86
C LYS A 283 46.16 7.08 7.67
N LYS A 284 46.05 6.19 6.68
CA LYS A 284 45.23 6.41 5.50
C LYS A 284 43.75 6.27 5.86
N ARG A 285 42.90 7.07 5.22
CA ARG A 285 41.43 6.97 5.31
C ARG A 285 41.01 5.56 4.93
N ARG A 286 40.25 4.91 5.81
CA ARG A 286 39.73 3.56 5.55
C ARG A 286 38.61 3.62 4.52
N LYS A 287 38.51 2.58 3.71
CA LYS A 287 37.46 2.40 2.70
C LYS A 287 36.90 1.00 2.78
N TRP A 288 35.63 0.87 2.42
CA TRP A 288 34.91 -0.38 2.39
C TRP A 288 34.07 -0.47 1.13
N VAL A 289 33.87 -1.70 0.66
CA VAL A 289 32.82 -2.02 -0.31
C VAL A 289 31.66 -2.59 0.47
N MET A 290 30.47 -2.08 0.20
CA MET A 290 29.22 -2.61 0.70
C MET A 290 28.36 -3.08 -0.47
N GLU A 291 27.98 -4.35 -0.42
CA GLU A 291 27.09 -4.97 -1.38
C GLU A 291 25.74 -5.22 -0.73
N ALA A 292 24.65 -4.98 -1.46
CA ALA A 292 23.29 -5.32 -1.07
C ALA A 292 22.63 -6.13 -2.18
N GLN A 293 22.10 -7.30 -1.83
CA GLN A 293 21.25 -8.10 -2.70
C GLN A 293 19.80 -7.84 -2.32
N LEU A 294 19.02 -7.40 -3.31
CA LEU A 294 17.60 -7.09 -3.19
C LEU A 294 16.82 -8.13 -3.99
N GLU A 295 16.08 -8.99 -3.31
CA GLU A 295 15.28 -10.06 -3.94
C GLU A 295 13.79 -9.70 -3.85
N ASN A 296 13.09 -9.67 -4.99
CA ASN A 296 11.64 -9.47 -5.04
C ASN A 296 10.94 -10.76 -4.59
N CYS A 297 10.26 -10.74 -3.45
CA CYS A 297 9.48 -11.87 -2.94
C CYS A 297 7.97 -11.63 -3.04
N SER A 298 7.55 -10.54 -3.67
CA SER A 298 6.15 -10.30 -3.98
C SER A 298 5.69 -11.10 -5.20
N GLU A 299 4.37 -11.20 -5.35
CA GLU A 299 3.71 -11.87 -6.49
C GLU A 299 3.74 -11.02 -7.77
N ASP A 300 4.03 -9.73 -7.65
CA ASP A 300 3.99 -8.77 -8.75
C ASP A 300 5.39 -8.24 -9.11
N ALA A 301 5.53 -7.72 -10.33
CA ALA A 301 6.73 -6.99 -10.71
C ALA A 301 6.85 -5.67 -9.92
N MET A 302 8.08 -5.30 -9.56
CA MET A 302 8.37 -4.02 -8.94
C MET A 302 9.55 -3.31 -9.61
N GLN A 303 9.45 -1.99 -9.76
CA GLN A 303 10.54 -1.15 -10.22
C GLN A 303 11.23 -0.49 -9.03
N LEU A 304 12.54 -0.66 -8.90
CA LEU A 304 13.33 0.05 -7.91
C LEU A 304 13.34 1.54 -8.25
N SER A 305 12.88 2.36 -7.31
CA SER A 305 12.81 3.80 -7.48
C SER A 305 14.00 4.50 -6.86
N ARG A 306 14.48 4.00 -5.71
CA ARG A 306 15.59 4.59 -4.96
C ARG A 306 16.28 3.56 -4.06
N VAL A 307 17.61 3.54 -4.03
CA VAL A 307 18.38 2.73 -3.06
C VAL A 307 19.57 3.55 -2.56
N LEU A 308 19.54 3.92 -1.27
CA LEU A 308 20.50 4.88 -0.71
C LEU A 308 20.97 4.50 0.67
N LEU A 309 22.18 4.96 1.00
CA LEU A 309 22.70 4.91 2.36
C LEU A 309 22.42 6.22 3.09
N GLU A 310 21.59 6.15 4.12
CA GLU A 310 21.46 7.22 5.11
C GLU A 310 22.57 7.05 6.14
N LEU A 311 23.58 7.91 6.04
CA LEU A 311 24.84 7.77 6.76
C LEU A 311 24.81 8.35 8.17
N ASP A 312 25.52 7.69 9.09
CA ASP A 312 25.92 8.30 10.37
C ASP A 312 27.09 9.29 10.14
N PRO A 313 27.34 10.26 11.04
CA PRO A 313 28.39 11.26 10.85
C PRO A 313 29.80 10.68 10.70
N GLY A 314 30.63 11.33 9.87
CA GLY A 314 32.05 11.00 9.71
C GLY A 314 32.34 9.94 8.64
N VAL A 315 31.33 9.50 7.89
CA VAL A 315 31.48 8.66 6.71
C VAL A 315 30.75 9.30 5.53
N HIS A 316 31.25 9.03 4.32
CA HIS A 316 30.56 9.30 3.05
C HIS A 316 30.47 8.00 2.24
N TYR A 317 29.59 8.00 1.24
CA TYR A 317 29.54 6.91 0.28
C TYR A 317 29.57 7.43 -1.15
N ARG A 318 30.02 6.59 -2.07
CA ARG A 318 29.85 6.74 -3.50
C ARG A 318 28.91 5.67 -4.00
N ASP A 319 27.85 6.10 -4.66
CA ASP A 319 26.92 5.22 -5.35
C ASP A 319 27.58 4.63 -6.61
N CYS A 320 27.44 3.32 -6.80
CA CYS A 320 27.94 2.60 -7.98
C CYS A 320 26.79 1.97 -8.79
N ASN A 321 25.54 2.40 -8.54
CA ASN A 321 24.33 1.83 -9.11
C ASN A 321 23.76 2.70 -10.25
N TRP A 322 22.56 2.38 -10.72
CA TRP A 322 21.91 3.01 -11.88
C TRP A 322 21.68 4.52 -11.72
N GLU A 323 21.47 5.02 -10.49
CA GLU A 323 21.30 6.46 -10.25
C GLU A 323 22.58 7.22 -10.58
N ALA A 324 23.75 6.67 -10.23
CA ALA A 324 25.05 7.28 -10.50
C ALA A 324 25.44 7.20 -11.99
N THR A 325 25.07 6.11 -12.66
CA THR A 325 25.42 5.89 -14.08
C THR A 325 24.40 6.49 -15.05
N GLY A 326 23.25 6.96 -14.57
CA GLY A 326 22.13 7.39 -15.40
C GLY A 326 21.47 6.25 -16.16
N SER A 327 21.68 5.00 -15.73
CA SER A 327 21.07 3.82 -16.34
C SER A 327 19.58 3.71 -15.99
N PRO A 328 18.79 2.98 -16.78
CA PRO A 328 17.38 2.75 -16.46
C PRO A 328 17.20 2.11 -15.08
N ARG A 329 16.10 2.49 -14.42
CA ARG A 329 15.71 1.91 -13.13
C ARG A 329 15.44 0.41 -13.27
N PRO A 330 16.05 -0.45 -12.43
CA PRO A 330 15.80 -1.89 -12.47
C PRO A 330 14.33 -2.23 -12.22
N VAL A 331 13.82 -3.16 -13.02
CA VAL A 331 12.51 -3.80 -12.81
C VAL A 331 12.78 -5.23 -12.43
N LEU A 332 12.25 -5.67 -11.30
CA LEU A 332 12.42 -7.00 -10.75
C LEU A 332 11.11 -7.78 -10.87
N GLN A 333 11.16 -8.88 -11.61
CA GLN A 333 10.10 -9.88 -11.60
C GLN A 333 10.08 -10.65 -10.26
N PRO A 334 8.97 -11.34 -9.94
CA PRO A 334 8.91 -12.22 -8.78
C PRO A 334 10.09 -13.22 -8.76
N GLY A 335 10.85 -13.23 -7.67
CA GLY A 335 12.04 -14.07 -7.48
C GLY A 335 13.35 -13.52 -8.07
N GLU A 336 13.31 -12.40 -8.81
CA GLU A 336 14.54 -11.79 -9.35
C GLU A 336 15.32 -11.03 -8.28
N ILE A 337 16.64 -10.96 -8.51
CA ILE A 337 17.60 -10.35 -7.59
C ILE A 337 18.35 -9.21 -8.28
N GLN A 338 18.34 -8.03 -7.67
CA GLN A 338 19.23 -6.93 -8.02
C GLN A 338 20.40 -6.85 -7.04
N GLN A 339 21.62 -6.78 -7.57
CA GLN A 339 22.79 -6.42 -6.76
C GLN A 339 23.03 -4.91 -6.82
N CYS A 340 23.24 -4.32 -5.64
CA CYS A 340 23.65 -2.93 -5.48
C CYS A 340 25.01 -2.87 -4.80
N CYS A 341 25.83 -1.90 -5.18
CA CYS A 341 27.17 -1.70 -4.65
C CYS A 341 27.38 -0.25 -4.22
N PHE A 342 28.06 -0.06 -3.10
CA PHE A 342 28.40 1.23 -2.52
C PHE A 342 29.86 1.19 -2.05
N ILE A 343 30.60 2.25 -2.33
CA ILE A 343 31.94 2.44 -1.76
C ILE A 343 31.79 3.41 -0.59
N VAL A 344 32.04 2.93 0.63
CA VAL A 344 31.98 3.74 1.85
C VAL A 344 33.39 4.15 2.25
N GLY A 345 33.58 5.40 2.67
CA GLY A 345 34.86 5.91 3.14
C GLY A 345 34.70 6.84 4.33
N GLU A 346 35.76 6.98 5.13
CA GLU A 346 35.80 7.97 6.21
C GLU A 346 35.97 9.37 5.63
N ASP A 347 35.37 10.40 6.22
CA ASP A 347 35.55 11.81 5.84
C ASP A 347 36.94 12.36 6.20
N GLU A 348 37.41 11.98 7.37
CA GLU A 348 38.76 12.24 7.84
C GLU A 348 39.35 10.95 8.41
N VAL A 349 40.65 10.94 8.66
CA VAL A 349 41.31 9.76 9.19
C VAL A 349 40.75 9.43 10.56
N GLY A 350 40.06 8.30 10.70
CA GLY A 350 39.44 7.89 11.95
C GLY A 350 38.16 8.64 12.34
N SER A 351 37.51 9.35 11.40
CA SER A 351 36.23 10.03 11.67
C SER A 351 35.05 9.09 11.79
N ALA A 352 35.15 7.85 11.30
CA ALA A 352 34.06 6.90 11.36
C ALA A 352 33.78 6.46 12.81
N VAL A 353 32.52 6.55 13.22
CA VAL A 353 32.09 6.23 14.58
C VAL A 353 32.25 4.74 14.85
N GLU A 354 33.16 4.40 15.77
CA GLU A 354 33.32 3.05 16.30
C GLU A 354 32.39 2.88 17.51
N GLY A 355 31.44 1.95 17.40
CA GLY A 355 30.58 1.57 18.51
C GLY A 355 31.37 0.87 19.62
N LYS A 356 30.76 0.78 20.81
CA LYS A 356 31.37 0.15 22.00
C LYS A 356 31.87 -1.28 21.76
N ASP A 357 31.30 -1.96 20.75
CA ASP A 357 31.62 -3.33 20.38
C ASP A 357 32.75 -3.44 19.33
N GLY A 358 33.45 -2.35 19.02
CA GLY A 358 34.49 -2.30 17.97
C GLY A 358 33.94 -2.37 16.54
N ARG A 359 32.64 -2.11 16.38
CA ARG A 359 31.94 -2.09 15.08
C ARG A 359 31.89 -0.65 14.56
N ILE A 360 32.42 -0.42 13.37
CA ILE A 360 32.21 0.83 12.65
C ILE A 360 30.81 0.81 12.06
N VAL A 361 30.00 1.79 12.45
CA VAL A 361 28.63 1.94 11.95
C VAL A 361 28.65 2.89 10.78
N PHE A 362 28.01 2.50 9.68
CA PHE A 362 27.91 3.34 8.49
C PHE A 362 26.60 4.11 8.44
N GLY A 363 25.49 3.50 8.85
CA GLY A 363 24.17 4.07 8.70
C GLY A 363 23.10 3.03 8.36
N VAL A 364 22.07 3.41 7.64
CA VAL A 364 20.91 2.58 7.26
C VAL A 364 20.76 2.56 5.74
N LEU A 365 20.36 1.42 5.17
CA LEU A 365 19.99 1.32 3.77
C LEU A 365 18.49 1.56 3.62
N GLY A 366 18.12 2.58 2.87
CA GLY A 366 16.75 2.87 2.47
C GLY A 366 16.50 2.38 1.04
N ILE A 367 15.42 1.62 0.86
CA ILE A 367 14.98 1.08 -0.44
C ILE A 367 13.56 1.55 -0.72
N GLY A 368 13.33 2.22 -1.84
CA GLY A 368 12.00 2.57 -2.33
C GLY A 368 11.72 1.91 -3.68
N TRP A 369 10.52 1.39 -3.86
CA TRP A 369 10.07 0.79 -5.13
C TRP A 369 8.69 1.29 -5.53
N ARG A 370 8.32 0.96 -6.77
CA ARG A 370 6.97 1.06 -7.27
C ARG A 370 6.47 -0.31 -7.75
N SER A 371 5.26 -0.69 -7.37
CA SER A 371 4.60 -1.86 -7.97
C SER A 371 4.18 -1.57 -9.42
N GLU A 372 3.72 -2.59 -10.13
CA GLU A 372 3.22 -2.52 -11.52
C GLU A 372 2.27 -1.33 -11.79
N MET A 373 1.36 -1.04 -10.86
CA MET A 373 0.39 0.07 -10.99
C MET A 373 0.84 1.36 -10.27
N GLY A 374 2.12 1.49 -9.98
CA GLY A 374 2.73 2.71 -9.46
C GLY A 374 2.60 2.92 -7.94
N ASN A 375 2.12 1.93 -7.18
CA ASN A 375 2.05 2.02 -5.72
C ASN A 375 3.46 2.13 -5.16
N LYS A 376 3.67 3.06 -4.24
CA LYS A 376 4.97 3.22 -3.59
C LYS A 376 5.11 2.20 -2.47
N GLY A 377 6.27 1.57 -2.39
CA GLY A 377 6.72 0.84 -1.23
C GLY A 377 8.07 1.37 -0.76
N TYR A 378 8.35 1.25 0.53
CA TYR A 378 9.61 1.66 1.13
C TYR A 378 10.02 0.75 2.29
N LEU A 379 11.28 0.39 2.35
CA LEU A 379 11.87 -0.44 3.39
C LEU A 379 13.18 0.19 3.88
N THR A 380 13.45 0.06 5.17
CA THR A 380 14.74 0.41 5.78
C THR A 380 15.33 -0.80 6.46
N THR A 381 16.65 -0.93 6.39
CA THR A 381 17.36 -1.93 7.17
C THR A 381 17.64 -1.44 8.59
N GLY A 382 18.13 -2.31 9.46
CA GLY A 382 18.82 -1.88 10.68
C GLY A 382 20.16 -1.19 10.37
N LYS A 383 20.86 -0.74 11.43
CA LYS A 383 22.18 -0.13 11.32
C LYS A 383 23.21 -1.11 10.71
N LEU A 384 23.74 -0.73 9.56
CA LEU A 384 24.79 -1.41 8.82
C LEU A 384 26.17 -0.94 9.29
N GLY A 385 27.16 -1.79 9.10
CA GLY A 385 28.50 -1.55 9.60
C GLY A 385 29.32 -2.82 9.69
N THR A 386 30.62 -2.67 9.87
CA THR A 386 31.58 -3.78 9.90
C THR A 386 32.43 -3.76 11.16
N ARG A 387 32.94 -4.92 11.57
CA ARG A 387 33.92 -4.99 12.66
C ARG A 387 35.30 -4.62 12.14
N VAL A 388 36.06 -3.88 12.95
CA VAL A 388 37.47 -3.66 12.67
C VAL A 388 38.20 -4.99 12.88
N VAL A 389 38.71 -5.58 11.80
CA VAL A 389 39.71 -6.65 11.92
C VAL A 389 40.99 -5.95 12.35
N ARG A 390 41.32 -6.05 13.64
CA ARG A 390 42.57 -5.53 14.21
C ARG A 390 43.75 -6.41 13.84
#